data_AF-A0A6C0ERP9-F1
#
_entry.id   AF-A0A6C0ERP9-F1
#
_cell.length_a   1.000
_cell.length_b   1.000
_cell.length_c   1.000
_cell.angle_alpha   90.00
_cell.angle_beta   90.00
_cell.angle_gamma   90.00
#
_symmetry.space_group_name_H-M   'P 1'
#
loop_
_entity.id
_entity.type
_entity.pdbx_description
1 polymer ?
#
loop_
_entity_poly.entity_id
_entity_poly.type
_entity_poly.pdbx_seq_one_letter_code
_entity_poly.pdbx_strand_id
1 'polypeptide(L)'
;MTVINGIEIDYITYNENIIKTAIENNEPIEEKLHVIVVVSNPCLFATRYILMKEFINRIELEEKNVVLYIVELAYKNQNFIITDKNNKRHLQLRTECPLWHKENMINLGVKYLLPENYKAFAWIDGDIEFENNTWAMDTLKILNGTKDIVQLFSHCVDMAKNKLTMRVFNSAGYQYTKQNQYCGAGDNYWHPGYAWAITRKSYEKMGGLYDQAVLGSGDNIMLHCLLKNGINSVKNRYNQDYIDSVVQYERKMKNMRFGYTPGVIRHYYHGSKKNRFYHERWEILVKHQFSPYTDIAYDDVGIIIPTSNFSEEFKQDIFNYFKNRNEDE
;
A
#
# COMPACT_ATOMS: atom_id res chain seq x y z
N MET A 1 2.36 42.24 -25.24
CA MET A 1 1.72 42.16 -23.91
C MET A 1 0.25 42.45 -24.07
N THR A 2 -0.50 41.41 -24.37
CA THR A 2 -1.96 41.42 -24.45
C THR A 2 -2.49 41.33 -23.03
N VAL A 3 -3.32 42.30 -22.66
CA VAL A 3 -3.92 42.39 -21.33
C VAL A 3 -5.43 42.45 -21.49
N ILE A 4 -6.15 41.52 -20.87
CA ILE A 4 -7.62 41.47 -20.84
C ILE A 4 -8.03 41.58 -19.38
N ASN A 5 -8.88 42.57 -19.04
CA ASN A 5 -9.34 42.81 -17.67
C ASN A 5 -8.21 42.95 -16.64
N GLY A 6 -7.08 43.54 -17.04
CA GLY A 6 -5.90 43.71 -16.17
C GLY A 6 -5.06 42.43 -15.99
N ILE A 7 -5.36 41.35 -16.70
CA ILE A 7 -4.60 40.10 -16.67
C ILE A 7 -3.77 39.99 -17.96
N GLU A 8 -2.46 39.84 -17.80
CA GLU A 8 -1.56 39.53 -18.91
C GLU A 8 -1.79 38.09 -19.39
N ILE A 9 -2.02 37.91 -20.69
CA ILE A 9 -2.31 36.59 -21.28
C ILE A 9 -1.19 36.05 -22.18
N ASP A 10 -0.18 36.88 -22.48
CA ASP A 10 0.95 36.47 -23.32
C ASP A 10 1.96 35.62 -22.52
N TYR A 11 2.03 35.81 -21.19
CA TYR A 11 2.93 35.07 -20.32
C TYR A 11 2.26 33.81 -19.78
N ILE A 12 2.29 32.74 -20.57
CA ILE A 12 1.80 31.43 -20.15
C ILE A 12 2.92 30.56 -19.57
N THR A 13 2.64 29.90 -18.45
CA THR A 13 3.53 28.85 -17.93
C THR A 13 3.02 27.49 -18.41
N TYR A 14 3.70 26.90 -19.39
CA TYR A 14 3.45 25.51 -19.80
C TYR A 14 4.39 24.57 -19.04
N ASN A 15 3.83 23.70 -18.21
CA ASN A 15 4.58 22.65 -17.53
C ASN A 15 4.34 21.32 -18.26
N GLU A 16 5.39 20.78 -18.87
CA GLU A 16 5.31 19.49 -19.54
C GLU A 16 4.88 18.39 -18.55
N ASN A 17 3.93 17.55 -18.97
CA ASN A 17 3.50 16.43 -18.15
C ASN A 17 4.46 15.25 -18.31
N ILE A 18 5.50 15.22 -17.46
CA ILE A 18 6.54 14.18 -17.47
C ILE A 18 6.00 12.74 -17.45
N ILE A 19 4.82 12.51 -16.86
CA ILE A 19 4.18 11.18 -16.83
C ILE A 19 3.63 10.83 -18.21
N LYS A 20 3.00 11.79 -18.89
CA LYS A 20 2.50 11.60 -20.25
C LYS A 20 3.66 11.36 -21.22
N THR A 21 4.72 12.17 -21.12
CA THR A 21 5.94 12.00 -21.92
C THR A 21 6.57 10.63 -21.71
N ALA A 22 6.59 10.11 -20.47
CA ALA A 22 7.11 8.77 -20.17
C ALA A 22 6.27 7.66 -20.81
N ILE A 23 4.94 7.74 -20.73
CA ILE A 23 4.04 6.73 -21.33
C ILE A 23 4.17 6.72 -22.86
N GLU A 24 4.33 7.89 -23.47
CA GLU A 24 4.46 8.02 -24.93
C GLU A 24 5.82 7.52 -25.45
N ASN A 25 6.91 7.82 -24.75
CA ASN A 25 8.27 7.66 -25.30
C ASN A 25 9.08 6.51 -24.70
N ASN A 26 8.76 6.05 -23.50
CA ASN A 26 9.52 4.97 -22.88
C ASN A 26 9.01 3.61 -23.35
N GLU A 27 9.93 2.69 -23.60
CA GLU A 27 9.62 1.26 -23.60
C GLU A 27 9.33 0.80 -22.16
N PRO A 28 8.51 -0.25 -21.95
CA PRO A 28 8.27 -0.79 -20.62
C PRO A 28 9.56 -1.42 -20.06
N ILE A 29 9.80 -1.29 -18.76
CA ILE A 29 11.02 -1.83 -18.12
C ILE A 29 11.10 -3.37 -18.24
N GLU A 30 9.95 -4.05 -18.27
CA GLU A 30 9.76 -5.48 -18.53
C GLU A 30 8.41 -5.75 -19.22
N GLU A 31 8.16 -6.98 -19.70
CA GLU A 31 6.96 -7.29 -20.52
C GLU A 31 5.64 -7.30 -19.74
N LYS A 32 5.67 -7.78 -18.49
CA LYS A 32 4.49 -7.90 -17.62
C LYS A 32 4.82 -7.41 -16.23
N LEU A 33 3.85 -6.75 -15.60
CA LEU A 33 3.99 -6.28 -14.24
C LEU A 33 3.72 -7.43 -13.27
N HIS A 34 4.70 -7.75 -12.45
CA HIS A 34 4.51 -8.68 -11.34
C HIS A 34 3.66 -8.02 -10.25
N VAL A 35 2.51 -8.60 -9.91
CA VAL A 35 1.57 -8.06 -8.92
C VAL A 35 1.47 -9.00 -7.74
N ILE A 36 1.72 -8.50 -6.53
CA ILE A 36 1.52 -9.23 -5.28
C ILE A 36 0.25 -8.70 -4.61
N VAL A 37 -0.66 -9.61 -4.26
CA VAL A 37 -1.78 -9.31 -3.36
C VAL A 37 -1.71 -10.17 -2.13
N VAL A 38 -2.17 -9.61 -1.01
CA VAL A 38 -2.07 -10.26 0.30
C VAL A 38 -3.43 -10.30 0.99
N VAL A 39 -3.71 -11.42 1.66
CA VAL A 39 -4.92 -11.58 2.48
C VAL A 39 -4.57 -12.13 3.86
N SER A 40 -4.84 -11.31 4.87
CA SER A 40 -4.90 -11.69 6.27
C SER A 40 -6.30 -11.33 6.79
N ASN A 41 -6.92 -12.27 7.50
CA ASN A 41 -8.28 -12.12 8.00
C ASN A 41 -8.47 -12.84 9.35
N PRO A 42 -7.95 -12.28 10.46
CA PRO A 42 -8.00 -12.93 11.77
C PRO A 42 -9.43 -13.17 12.28
N CYS A 43 -10.40 -12.38 11.81
CA CYS A 43 -11.81 -12.47 12.21
C CYS A 43 -12.71 -13.16 11.18
N LEU A 44 -12.14 -13.71 10.10
CA LEU A 44 -12.86 -14.44 9.05
C LEU A 44 -14.02 -13.65 8.40
N PHE A 45 -13.90 -12.32 8.28
CA PHE A 45 -14.91 -11.50 7.60
C PHE A 45 -15.10 -11.96 6.15
N ALA A 46 -16.32 -12.36 5.80
CA ALA A 46 -16.65 -12.94 4.49
C ALA A 46 -16.36 -11.98 3.34
N THR A 47 -16.65 -10.69 3.54
CA THR A 47 -16.51 -9.63 2.54
C THR A 47 -15.07 -9.51 2.05
N ARG A 48 -14.07 -9.68 2.93
CA ARG A 48 -12.65 -9.66 2.54
C ARG A 48 -12.31 -10.78 1.56
N TYR A 49 -12.87 -11.98 1.76
CA TYR A 49 -12.66 -13.11 0.86
C TYR A 49 -13.43 -12.95 -0.46
N ILE A 50 -14.64 -12.39 -0.42
CA ILE A 50 -15.44 -12.11 -1.61
C ILE A 50 -14.69 -11.11 -2.50
N LEU A 51 -14.32 -9.95 -1.96
CA LEU A 51 -13.62 -8.91 -2.71
C LEU A 51 -12.28 -9.41 -3.26
N MET A 52 -11.51 -10.16 -2.45
CA MET A 52 -10.26 -10.75 -2.93
C MET A 52 -10.49 -11.71 -4.11
N LYS A 53 -11.51 -12.58 -4.05
CA LYS A 53 -11.85 -13.48 -5.18
C LYS A 53 -12.30 -12.70 -6.41
N GLU A 54 -13.10 -11.66 -6.24
CA GLU A 54 -13.52 -10.80 -7.34
C GLU A 54 -12.32 -10.07 -7.97
N PHE A 55 -11.41 -9.53 -7.16
CA PHE A 55 -10.16 -8.91 -7.62
C PHE A 55 -9.30 -9.90 -8.41
N ILE A 56 -9.06 -11.10 -7.86
CA ILE A 56 -8.27 -12.14 -8.53
C ILE A 56 -8.88 -12.49 -9.89
N ASN A 57 -10.20 -12.72 -9.94
CA ASN A 57 -10.89 -13.04 -11.18
C ASN A 57 -10.76 -11.91 -12.22
N ARG A 58 -10.95 -10.64 -11.83
CA ARG A 58 -10.76 -9.51 -12.75
C ARG A 58 -9.33 -9.47 -13.30
N ILE A 59 -8.32 -9.56 -12.44
CA ILE A 59 -6.92 -9.53 -12.88
C ILE A 59 -6.60 -10.72 -13.81
N GLU A 60 -6.98 -11.94 -13.45
CA GLU A 60 -6.63 -13.13 -14.25
C GLU A 60 -7.38 -13.21 -15.58
N LEU A 61 -8.61 -12.69 -15.65
CA LEU A 61 -9.44 -12.76 -16.85
C LEU A 61 -9.28 -11.55 -17.77
N GLU A 62 -9.00 -10.37 -17.22
CA GLU A 62 -9.05 -9.09 -17.96
C GLU A 62 -7.64 -8.52 -18.22
N GLU A 63 -6.66 -8.77 -17.35
CA GLU A 63 -5.35 -8.11 -17.40
C GLU A 63 -4.26 -8.94 -18.09
N LYS A 64 -3.94 -8.59 -19.34
CA LYS A 64 -2.96 -9.32 -20.17
C LYS A 64 -1.51 -9.03 -19.79
N ASN A 65 -1.25 -7.85 -19.21
CA ASN A 65 0.09 -7.35 -18.90
C ASN A 65 0.48 -7.55 -17.44
N VAL A 66 -0.16 -8.48 -16.74
CA VAL A 66 0.07 -8.78 -15.33
C VAL A 66 0.47 -10.24 -15.14
N VAL A 67 1.31 -10.50 -14.14
CA VAL A 67 1.50 -11.82 -13.52
C VAL A 67 1.14 -11.70 -12.05
N LEU A 68 0.07 -12.38 -11.63
CA LEU A 68 -0.48 -12.29 -10.29
C LEU A 68 0.13 -13.34 -9.34
N TYR A 69 0.55 -12.87 -8.16
CA TYR A 69 1.05 -13.66 -7.04
C TYR A 69 0.22 -13.36 -5.80
N ILE A 70 -0.10 -14.39 -5.02
CA ILE A 70 -1.04 -14.28 -3.89
C ILE A 70 -0.38 -14.83 -2.63
N VAL A 71 -0.37 -14.02 -1.57
CA VAL A 71 0.09 -14.43 -0.24
C VAL A 71 -1.08 -14.47 0.72
N GLU A 72 -1.31 -15.60 1.38
CA GLU A 72 -2.35 -15.75 2.39
C GLU A 72 -1.74 -16.09 3.74
N LEU A 73 -2.14 -15.34 4.77
CA LEU A 73 -1.77 -15.58 6.15
C LEU A 73 -2.99 -16.10 6.92
N ALA A 74 -2.89 -17.33 7.40
CA ALA A 74 -3.89 -17.97 8.25
C ALA A 74 -3.44 -17.99 9.71
N TYR A 75 -4.40 -17.96 10.64
CA TYR A 75 -4.11 -17.96 12.08
C TYR A 75 -4.46 -19.29 12.74
N LYS A 76 -3.57 -19.82 13.58
CA LYS A 76 -3.79 -21.06 14.35
C LYS A 76 -4.23 -22.23 13.45
N ASN A 77 -5.46 -22.72 13.60
CA ASN A 77 -6.06 -23.80 12.81
C ASN A 77 -6.96 -23.32 11.66
N GLN A 78 -6.93 -22.02 11.31
CA GLN A 78 -7.71 -21.51 10.17
C GLN A 78 -7.28 -22.18 8.87
N ASN A 79 -8.26 -22.47 8.02
CA ASN A 79 -8.00 -22.95 6.66
C ASN A 79 -7.45 -21.81 5.79
N PHE A 80 -6.64 -22.18 4.81
CA PHE A 80 -6.36 -21.32 3.67
C PHE A 80 -7.58 -21.33 2.74
N ILE A 81 -8.11 -20.16 2.39
CA ILE A 81 -9.36 -19.97 1.65
C ILE A 81 -9.10 -19.47 0.22
N ILE A 82 -8.04 -18.68 0.02
CA ILE A 82 -7.74 -18.03 -1.26
C ILE A 82 -6.65 -18.77 -2.02
N THR A 83 -5.65 -19.29 -1.31
CA THR A 83 -4.47 -19.91 -1.90
C THR A 83 -4.60 -21.42 -2.03
N ASP A 84 -3.74 -21.99 -2.86
CA ASP A 84 -3.61 -23.42 -3.12
C ASP A 84 -2.12 -23.75 -3.04
N LYS A 85 -1.76 -24.70 -2.17
CA LYS A 85 -0.38 -25.15 -1.95
C LYS A 85 0.32 -25.69 -3.21
N ASN A 86 -0.45 -26.12 -4.21
CA ASN A 86 0.10 -26.66 -5.45
C ASN A 86 0.33 -25.58 -6.52
N ASN A 87 -0.16 -24.36 -6.31
CA ASN A 87 0.03 -23.25 -7.24
C ASN A 87 1.35 -22.54 -6.92
N LYS A 88 2.28 -22.54 -7.87
CA LYS A 88 3.62 -21.92 -7.73
C LYS A 88 3.61 -20.41 -7.51
N ARG A 89 2.49 -19.72 -7.78
CA ARG A 89 2.33 -18.29 -7.54
C ARG A 89 1.60 -17.97 -6.23
N HIS A 90 1.31 -18.99 -5.42
CA HIS A 90 0.67 -18.85 -4.12
C HIS A 90 1.67 -19.11 -3.00
N LEU A 91 1.62 -18.27 -1.96
CA LEU A 91 2.38 -18.46 -0.73
C LEU A 91 1.43 -18.56 0.46
N GLN A 92 1.52 -19.70 1.17
CA GLN A 92 0.74 -19.98 2.38
C GLN A 92 1.61 -19.74 3.61
N LEU A 93 1.17 -18.81 4.48
CA LEU A 93 1.84 -18.43 5.71
C LEU A 93 0.94 -18.71 6.91
N ARG A 94 1.53 -18.99 8.08
CA ARG A 94 0.77 -19.26 9.30
C ARG A 94 1.44 -18.66 10.53
N THR A 95 0.64 -18.07 11.42
CA THR A 95 1.10 -17.57 12.72
C THR A 95 0.03 -17.76 13.80
N GLU A 96 0.43 -17.69 15.06
CA GLU A 96 -0.47 -17.82 16.21
C GLU A 96 -1.13 -16.49 16.60
N CYS A 97 -0.41 -15.37 16.42
CA CYS A 97 -0.82 -14.06 16.92
C CYS A 97 -1.23 -13.12 15.78
N PRO A 98 -2.47 -12.62 15.77
CA PRO A 98 -2.90 -11.57 14.86
C PRO A 98 -2.17 -10.24 15.09
N LEU A 99 -1.33 -9.85 14.13
CA LEU A 99 -0.80 -8.49 13.95
C LEU A 99 -1.15 -7.98 12.54
N TRP A 100 -0.87 -6.70 12.27
CA TRP A 100 -0.97 -6.15 10.92
C TRP A 100 0.25 -6.56 10.08
N HIS A 101 0.12 -7.62 9.29
CA HIS A 101 1.24 -8.20 8.52
C HIS A 101 1.33 -7.75 7.06
N LYS A 102 0.52 -6.80 6.59
CA LYS A 102 0.40 -6.49 5.15
C LYS A 102 1.77 -6.30 4.46
N GLU A 103 2.58 -5.37 4.94
CA GLU A 103 3.90 -5.08 4.36
C GLU A 103 4.89 -6.25 4.57
N ASN A 104 4.81 -6.97 5.69
CA ASN A 104 5.61 -8.18 5.95
C ASN A 104 5.28 -9.28 4.92
N MET A 105 3.99 -9.55 4.69
CA MET A 105 3.54 -10.52 3.68
C MET A 105 3.96 -10.14 2.27
N ILE A 106 3.94 -8.84 1.93
CA ILE A 106 4.43 -8.37 0.62
C ILE A 106 5.93 -8.63 0.49
N ASN A 107 6.73 -8.32 1.53
CA ASN A 107 8.17 -8.63 1.54
C ASN A 107 8.44 -10.12 1.35
N LEU A 108 7.67 -10.99 2.00
CA LEU A 108 7.78 -12.44 1.83
C LEU A 108 7.33 -12.91 0.44
N GLY A 109 6.30 -12.27 -0.13
CA GLY A 109 5.90 -12.49 -1.53
C GLY A 109 7.04 -12.15 -2.50
N VAL A 110 7.72 -11.03 -2.29
CA VAL A 110 8.91 -10.66 -3.08
C VAL A 110 10.01 -11.72 -2.94
N LYS A 111 10.31 -12.13 -1.71
CA LYS A 111 11.37 -13.09 -1.41
C LYS A 111 11.13 -14.48 -2.01
N TYR A 112 9.90 -14.99 -1.95
CA TYR A 112 9.61 -16.39 -2.26
C TYR A 112 8.90 -16.63 -3.59
N LEU A 113 8.23 -15.63 -4.16
CA LEU A 113 7.40 -15.81 -5.37
C LEU A 113 7.94 -15.13 -6.62
N LEU A 114 8.65 -14.00 -6.48
CA LEU A 114 9.11 -13.27 -7.67
C LEU A 114 10.31 -13.96 -8.35
N PRO A 115 10.39 -13.94 -9.70
CA PRO A 115 11.52 -14.50 -10.43
C PRO A 115 12.82 -13.78 -10.10
N GLU A 116 13.95 -14.48 -10.07
CA GLU A 116 15.26 -13.89 -9.72
C GLU A 116 15.70 -12.71 -10.59
N ASN A 117 15.08 -12.48 -11.76
CA ASN A 117 15.40 -11.42 -12.70
C ASN A 117 14.29 -10.37 -12.87
N TYR A 118 13.28 -10.32 -11.98
CA TYR A 118 12.24 -9.29 -12.00
C TYR A 118 12.85 -7.89 -11.93
N LYS A 119 12.21 -6.89 -12.57
CA LYS A 119 12.71 -5.51 -12.61
C LYS A 119 11.81 -4.53 -11.88
N ALA A 120 10.53 -4.81 -11.81
CA ALA A 120 9.53 -4.07 -11.08
C ALA A 120 8.45 -5.00 -10.53
N PHE A 121 7.78 -4.56 -9.47
CA PHE A 121 6.57 -5.23 -8.99
C PHE A 121 5.59 -4.21 -8.42
N ALA A 122 4.35 -4.64 -8.30
CA ALA A 122 3.27 -3.91 -7.67
C ALA A 122 2.74 -4.66 -6.46
N TRP A 123 2.20 -3.92 -5.49
CA TRP A 123 1.36 -4.46 -4.43
C TRP A 123 0.03 -3.71 -4.40
N ILE A 124 -1.07 -4.47 -4.35
CA ILE A 124 -2.41 -3.95 -4.60
C ILE A 124 -3.38 -4.50 -3.55
N ASP A 125 -4.26 -3.63 -3.05
CA ASP A 125 -5.35 -4.01 -2.17
C ASP A 125 -6.41 -4.80 -2.93
N GLY A 126 -6.86 -5.93 -2.36
CA GLY A 126 -7.81 -6.85 -3.01
C GLY A 126 -9.25 -6.34 -3.07
N ASP A 127 -9.50 -5.08 -2.71
CA ASP A 127 -10.83 -4.43 -2.68
C ASP A 127 -10.92 -3.27 -3.68
N ILE A 128 -10.02 -3.21 -4.66
CA ILE A 128 -10.07 -2.20 -5.72
C ILE A 128 -10.36 -2.77 -7.12
N GLU A 129 -10.62 -1.88 -8.07
CA GLU A 129 -10.75 -2.18 -9.49
C GLU A 129 -10.15 -1.03 -10.31
N PHE A 130 -9.45 -1.36 -11.39
CA PHE A 130 -8.88 -0.39 -12.31
C PHE A 130 -9.87 -0.13 -13.45
N GLU A 131 -10.04 1.14 -13.81
CA GLU A 131 -10.85 1.54 -14.98
C GLU A 131 -10.01 1.64 -16.25
N ASN A 132 -8.70 1.85 -16.08
CA ASN A 132 -7.80 2.06 -17.19
C ASN A 132 -7.15 0.75 -17.63
N ASN A 133 -7.54 0.19 -18.77
CA ASN A 133 -7.02 -1.09 -19.29
C ASN A 133 -5.51 -1.09 -19.62
N THR A 134 -4.83 0.07 -19.63
CA THR A 134 -3.39 0.15 -19.88
C THR A 134 -2.57 0.37 -18.62
N TRP A 135 -3.18 0.38 -17.42
CA TRP A 135 -2.52 0.76 -16.17
C TRP A 135 -1.21 0.00 -15.93
N ALA A 136 -1.17 -1.30 -16.20
CA ALA A 136 0.02 -2.13 -15.97
C ALA A 136 1.16 -1.75 -16.94
N MET A 137 0.84 -1.57 -18.22
CA MET A 137 1.81 -1.18 -19.25
C MET A 137 2.33 0.25 -19.01
N ASP A 138 1.43 1.19 -18.72
CA ASP A 138 1.77 2.58 -18.43
C ASP A 138 2.70 2.67 -17.21
N THR A 139 2.42 1.87 -16.17
CA THR A 139 3.27 1.76 -14.98
C THR A 139 4.68 1.30 -15.33
N LEU A 140 4.82 0.25 -16.14
CA LEU A 140 6.12 -0.28 -16.55
C LEU A 140 6.94 0.74 -17.35
N LYS A 141 6.29 1.55 -18.19
CA LYS A 141 6.92 2.65 -18.92
C LYS A 141 7.37 3.78 -18.00
N ILE A 142 6.52 4.17 -17.03
CA ILE A 142 6.85 5.19 -16.04
C ILE A 142 8.02 4.76 -15.14
N LEU A 143 8.05 3.48 -14.74
CA LEU A 143 9.14 2.93 -13.93
C LEU A 143 10.45 2.76 -14.73
N ASN A 144 10.39 2.80 -16.06
CA ASN A 144 11.58 2.76 -16.90
C ASN A 144 12.27 4.13 -16.97
N GLY A 145 12.95 4.51 -15.88
CA GLY A 145 13.82 5.67 -15.88
C GLY A 145 13.13 7.01 -15.59
N THR A 146 11.81 7.09 -15.44
CA THR A 146 11.12 8.33 -15.05
C THR A 146 10.85 8.40 -13.54
N LYS A 147 10.23 7.36 -12.97
CA LYS A 147 9.94 7.24 -11.54
C LYS A 147 10.51 5.95 -10.97
N ASP A 148 10.74 5.96 -9.66
CA ASP A 148 11.29 4.83 -8.93
C ASP A 148 10.20 4.03 -8.20
N ILE A 149 9.15 4.74 -7.79
CA ILE A 149 7.99 4.28 -7.04
C ILE A 149 6.77 5.11 -7.45
N VAL A 150 5.63 4.46 -7.66
CA VAL A 150 4.39 5.10 -8.09
C VAL A 150 3.18 4.54 -7.36
N GLN A 151 2.15 5.38 -7.19
CA GLN A 151 0.79 4.89 -6.92
C GLN A 151 0.06 4.62 -8.23
N LEU A 152 -0.67 3.51 -8.33
CA LEU A 152 -1.25 3.03 -9.59
C LEU A 152 -2.57 3.70 -9.98
N PHE A 153 -2.78 4.92 -9.52
CA PHE A 153 -3.99 5.69 -9.76
C PHE A 153 -3.70 7.19 -9.60
N SER A 154 -4.50 8.03 -10.26
CA SER A 154 -4.58 9.46 -9.96
C SER A 154 -5.76 9.76 -9.03
N HIS A 155 -6.90 9.12 -9.26
CA HIS A 155 -8.14 9.33 -8.51
C HIS A 155 -8.76 7.99 -8.10
N CYS A 156 -9.38 7.96 -6.94
CA CYS A 156 -10.10 6.80 -6.42
C CYS A 156 -11.56 7.18 -6.18
N VAL A 157 -12.48 6.48 -6.82
CA VAL A 157 -13.91 6.49 -6.51
C VAL A 157 -14.15 5.57 -5.31
N ASP A 158 -14.36 6.16 -4.15
CA ASP A 158 -14.67 5.44 -2.92
C ASP A 158 -16.17 5.16 -2.86
N MET A 159 -16.55 3.88 -2.84
CA MET A 159 -17.92 3.44 -3.09
C MET A 159 -18.70 3.16 -1.79
N ALA A 160 -20.00 3.40 -1.85
CA ALA A 160 -20.96 2.95 -0.86
C ALA A 160 -21.28 1.45 -1.04
N LYS A 161 -21.96 0.86 -0.05
CA LYS A 161 -22.46 -0.53 -0.08
C LYS A 161 -23.31 -0.84 -1.32
N ASN A 162 -24.08 0.14 -1.81
CA ASN A 162 -24.88 0.01 -3.03
C ASN A 162 -24.11 0.32 -4.33
N LYS A 163 -22.78 0.40 -4.25
CA LYS A 163 -21.85 0.69 -5.35
C LYS A 163 -21.95 2.09 -5.96
N LEU A 164 -22.65 3.02 -5.31
CA LEU A 164 -22.65 4.43 -5.72
C LEU A 164 -21.40 5.15 -5.20
N THR A 165 -20.95 6.18 -5.92
CA THR A 165 -19.85 7.04 -5.49
C THR A 165 -20.20 7.79 -4.21
N MET A 166 -19.39 7.62 -3.17
CA MET A 166 -19.47 8.43 -1.95
C MET A 166 -18.52 9.63 -2.00
N ARG A 167 -17.27 9.38 -2.39
CA ARG A 167 -16.21 10.39 -2.40
C ARG A 167 -15.19 10.07 -3.48
N VAL A 168 -14.50 11.10 -3.96
CA VAL A 168 -13.29 10.95 -4.77
C VAL A 168 -12.07 11.34 -3.94
N PHE A 169 -11.07 10.47 -3.91
CA PHE A 169 -9.76 10.77 -3.32
C PHE A 169 -8.72 10.95 -4.41
N ASN A 170 -7.71 11.77 -4.12
CA ASN A 170 -6.54 11.93 -4.97
C ASN A 170 -5.40 11.07 -4.44
N SER A 171 -4.68 10.39 -5.32
CA SER A 171 -3.45 9.70 -4.90
C SER A 171 -2.41 10.73 -4.45
N ALA A 172 -1.66 10.40 -3.41
CA ALA A 172 -0.53 11.21 -2.98
C ALA A 172 0.53 11.37 -4.09
N GLY A 173 0.73 10.35 -4.92
CA GLY A 173 1.65 10.38 -6.06
C GLY A 173 1.24 11.37 -7.15
N TYR A 174 -0.06 11.48 -7.41
CA TYR A 174 -0.62 12.48 -8.32
C TYR A 174 -0.39 13.89 -7.76
N GLN A 175 -0.80 14.11 -6.52
CA GLN A 175 -0.66 15.41 -5.88
C GLN A 175 0.81 15.85 -5.78
N TYR A 176 1.71 14.92 -5.43
CA TYR A 176 3.15 15.15 -5.39
C TYR A 176 3.70 15.56 -6.77
N THR A 177 3.31 14.84 -7.82
CA THR A 177 3.78 15.12 -9.19
C THR A 177 3.28 16.47 -9.70
N LYS A 178 2.09 16.91 -9.27
CA LYS A 178 1.53 18.22 -9.58
C LYS A 178 2.07 19.36 -8.71
N GLN A 179 2.95 19.05 -7.75
CA GLN A 179 3.51 20.03 -6.81
C GLN A 179 2.43 20.77 -6.01
N ASN A 180 1.32 20.09 -5.72
CA ASN A 180 0.28 20.65 -4.88
C ASN A 180 0.77 20.76 -3.43
N GLN A 181 0.10 21.60 -2.63
CA GLN A 181 0.37 21.66 -1.20
C GLN A 181 -0.09 20.36 -0.51
N TYR A 182 0.77 19.82 0.36
CA TYR A 182 0.43 18.63 1.13
C TYR A 182 -0.83 18.84 1.98
N CYS A 183 -1.75 17.88 1.91
CA CYS A 183 -2.99 17.90 2.66
C CYS A 183 -3.27 16.51 3.26
N GLY A 184 -3.22 16.42 4.59
CA GLY A 184 -3.39 15.16 5.34
C GLY A 184 -4.84 14.81 5.72
N ALA A 185 -5.82 15.64 5.34
CA ALA A 185 -7.25 15.42 5.60
C ALA A 185 -8.12 16.23 4.63
N GLY A 186 -9.44 16.08 4.70
CA GLY A 186 -10.38 16.89 3.91
C GLY A 186 -10.42 16.50 2.43
N ASP A 187 -10.93 17.41 1.58
CA ASP A 187 -11.26 17.11 0.17
C ASP A 187 -10.05 16.92 -0.72
N ASN A 188 -8.93 17.54 -0.36
CA ASN A 188 -7.66 17.40 -1.06
C ASN A 188 -6.73 16.37 -0.43
N TYR A 189 -7.25 15.49 0.43
CA TYR A 189 -6.44 14.47 1.12
C TYR A 189 -5.55 13.68 0.16
N TRP A 190 -4.26 13.63 0.48
CA TRP A 190 -3.25 12.84 -0.24
C TRP A 190 -3.34 11.40 0.20
N HIS A 191 -4.10 10.59 -0.51
CA HIS A 191 -4.40 9.23 -0.08
C HIS A 191 -3.17 8.30 -0.23
N PRO A 192 -2.69 7.64 0.83
CA PRO A 192 -1.50 6.80 0.79
C PRO A 192 -1.79 5.35 0.34
N GLY A 193 -3.02 4.84 0.47
CA GLY A 193 -3.31 3.41 0.32
C GLY A 193 -3.51 2.90 -1.13
N TYR A 194 -4.21 1.77 -1.22
CA TYR A 194 -4.72 1.09 -2.42
C TYR A 194 -3.68 0.33 -3.25
N ALA A 195 -2.93 1.02 -4.11
CA ALA A 195 -2.16 0.34 -5.16
C ALA A 195 -0.87 1.08 -5.47
N TRP A 196 0.24 0.36 -5.45
CA TRP A 196 1.59 0.89 -5.64
C TRP A 196 2.43 -0.02 -6.52
N ALA A 197 3.45 0.54 -7.16
CA ALA A 197 4.53 -0.22 -7.80
C ALA A 197 5.89 0.43 -7.58
N ILE A 198 6.93 -0.40 -7.65
CA ILE A 198 8.31 0.01 -7.39
C ILE A 198 9.26 -0.77 -8.30
N THR A 199 10.37 -0.13 -8.67
CA THR A 199 11.50 -0.84 -9.27
C THR A 199 12.20 -1.73 -8.23
N ARG A 200 12.70 -2.89 -8.65
CA ARG A 200 13.52 -3.78 -7.81
C ARG A 200 14.67 -3.04 -7.16
N LYS A 201 15.41 -2.24 -7.95
CA LYS A 201 16.54 -1.43 -7.47
C LYS A 201 16.14 -0.55 -6.28
N SER A 202 14.98 0.08 -6.36
CA SER A 202 14.49 0.95 -5.28
C SER A 202 14.01 0.15 -4.08
N TYR A 203 13.35 -0.99 -4.30
CA TYR A 203 12.94 -1.93 -3.25
C TYR A 203 14.13 -2.50 -2.46
N GLU A 204 15.18 -2.93 -3.15
CA GLU A 204 16.41 -3.42 -2.52
C GLU A 204 17.12 -2.30 -1.75
N LYS A 205 17.13 -1.07 -2.29
CA LYS A 205 17.70 0.11 -1.61
C LYS A 205 16.99 0.44 -0.30
N MET A 206 15.66 0.31 -0.24
CA MET A 206 14.89 0.49 1.02
C MET A 206 15.07 -0.68 2.00
N GLY A 207 15.56 -1.83 1.52
CA GLY A 207 15.69 -3.04 2.32
C GLY A 207 14.35 -3.70 2.62
N GLY A 208 13.41 -3.63 1.68
CA GLY A 208 12.02 -4.06 1.88
C GLY A 208 11.05 -2.91 2.15
N LEU A 209 9.75 -3.20 2.09
CA LEU A 209 8.71 -2.30 2.59
C LEU A 209 8.78 -2.23 4.13
N TYR A 210 8.34 -1.11 4.72
CA TYR A 210 8.31 -0.93 6.17
C TYR A 210 7.22 -1.81 6.80
N ASP A 211 7.63 -2.89 7.47
CA ASP A 211 6.73 -3.91 8.03
C ASP A 211 6.63 -3.92 9.56
N GLN A 212 7.31 -2.99 10.22
CA GLN A 212 7.27 -2.83 11.68
C GLN A 212 6.00 -2.12 12.19
N ALA A 213 5.11 -1.69 11.28
CA ALA A 213 3.82 -1.09 11.60
C ALA A 213 2.78 -2.16 12.00
N VAL A 214 2.96 -2.80 13.16
CA VAL A 214 2.16 -3.97 13.62
C VAL A 214 0.66 -3.73 13.85
N LEU A 215 0.21 -2.48 13.70
CA LEU A 215 -1.21 -2.08 13.77
C LEU A 215 -1.65 -1.26 12.55
N GLY A 216 -0.88 -1.32 11.46
CA GLY A 216 -1.09 -0.61 10.21
C GLY A 216 -0.52 0.81 10.18
N SER A 217 -0.85 1.56 9.13
CA SER A 217 -0.23 2.85 8.73
C SER A 217 1.07 2.71 7.94
N GLY A 218 1.45 1.50 7.51
CA GLY A 218 2.69 1.27 6.74
C GLY A 218 2.75 2.13 5.48
N ASP A 219 1.66 2.19 4.71
CA ASP A 219 1.48 3.07 3.55
C ASP A 219 1.68 4.57 3.89
N ASN A 220 1.06 5.05 4.97
CA ASN A 220 1.19 6.43 5.42
C ASN A 220 2.62 6.76 5.88
N ILE A 221 3.28 5.83 6.59
CA ILE A 221 4.69 5.96 7.00
C ILE A 221 5.59 6.03 5.76
N MET A 222 5.41 5.12 4.81
CA MET A 222 6.17 5.10 3.55
C MET A 222 5.96 6.39 2.75
N LEU A 223 4.73 6.88 2.63
CA LEU A 223 4.43 8.16 1.98
C LEU A 223 5.19 9.30 2.66
N HIS A 224 5.08 9.44 3.98
CA HIS A 224 5.75 10.50 4.73
C HIS A 224 7.28 10.43 4.58
N CYS A 225 7.86 9.24 4.54
CA CYS A 225 9.28 9.05 4.25
C CYS A 225 9.66 9.51 2.84
N LEU A 226 8.84 9.23 1.81
CA LEU A 226 9.05 9.75 0.45
C LEU A 226 9.00 11.29 0.40
N LEU A 227 8.12 11.88 1.21
CA LEU A 227 7.99 13.33 1.36
C LEU A 227 9.11 13.95 2.22
N LYS A 228 10.08 13.15 2.70
CA LYS A 228 11.16 13.57 3.60
C LYS A 228 10.63 14.18 4.90
N ASN A 229 9.54 13.60 5.40
CA ASN A 229 8.82 14.05 6.57
C ASN A 229 8.23 12.87 7.37
N GLY A 230 9.01 11.80 7.50
CA GLY A 230 8.67 10.56 8.21
C GLY A 230 8.23 10.82 9.65
N ILE A 231 8.86 11.79 10.33
CA ILE A 231 8.51 12.18 11.70
C ILE A 231 7.04 12.61 11.86
N ASN A 232 6.43 13.18 10.81
CA ASN A 232 5.02 13.59 10.85
C ASN A 232 4.04 12.42 10.70
N SER A 233 4.51 11.22 10.35
CA SER A 233 3.70 9.99 10.39
C SER A 233 3.60 9.36 11.77
N VAL A 234 4.43 9.81 12.71
CA VAL A 234 4.50 9.31 14.08
C VAL A 234 4.13 10.39 15.10
N LYS A 235 3.73 9.98 16.30
CA LYS A 235 3.42 10.89 17.41
C LYS A 235 4.61 10.92 18.36
N ASN A 236 4.89 12.08 18.96
CA ASN A 236 5.91 12.24 20.00
C ASN A 236 5.67 11.40 21.27
N ARG A 237 4.48 10.83 21.42
CA ARG A 237 4.11 9.91 22.50
C ARG A 237 4.46 8.44 22.24
N TYR A 238 4.86 8.09 21.01
CA TYR A 238 5.37 6.75 20.73
C TYR A 238 6.70 6.52 21.43
N ASN A 239 7.03 5.25 21.64
CA ASN A 239 8.35 4.83 22.05
C ASN A 239 9.40 5.36 21.06
N GLN A 240 10.56 5.79 21.57
CA GLN A 240 11.66 6.32 20.77
C GLN A 240 12.16 5.31 19.74
N ASP A 241 12.17 4.01 20.05
CA ASP A 241 12.59 2.96 19.13
C ASP A 241 11.74 2.92 17.85
N TYR A 242 10.42 3.12 18.01
CA TYR A 242 9.50 3.17 16.87
C TYR A 242 9.73 4.43 16.03
N ILE A 243 9.93 5.59 16.66
CA ILE A 243 10.27 6.85 15.99
C ILE A 243 11.59 6.68 15.21
N ASP A 244 12.61 6.14 15.85
CA ASP A 244 13.93 5.92 15.27
C ASP A 244 13.88 4.97 14.08
N SER A 245 13.06 3.92 14.17
CA SER A 245 12.88 2.98 13.05
C SER A 245 12.34 3.67 11.79
N VAL A 246 11.39 4.61 11.94
CA VAL A 246 10.84 5.40 10.84
C VAL A 246 11.88 6.38 10.28
N VAL A 247 12.62 7.06 11.15
CA VAL A 247 13.70 7.98 10.72
C VAL A 247 14.81 7.23 9.98
N GLN A 248 15.18 6.03 10.45
CA GLN A 248 16.15 5.19 9.76
C GLN A 248 15.63 4.71 8.40
N TYR A 249 14.35 4.35 8.32
CA TYR A 249 13.73 3.95 7.06
C TYR A 249 13.70 5.09 6.03
N GLU A 250 13.36 6.32 6.45
CA GLU A 250 13.38 7.51 5.59
C GLU A 250 14.74 7.72 4.92
N ARG A 251 15.85 7.53 5.67
CA ARG A 251 17.21 7.70 5.13
C ARG A 251 17.48 6.80 3.92
N LYS A 252 16.88 5.60 3.88
CA LYS A 252 17.01 4.65 2.76
C LYS A 252 16.23 5.09 1.52
N MET A 253 15.15 5.86 1.73
CA MET A 253 14.28 6.38 0.67
C MET A 253 14.76 7.71 0.09
N LYS A 254 15.88 8.24 0.59
CA LYS A 254 16.45 9.50 0.12
C LYS A 254 16.65 9.49 -1.41
N ASN A 255 16.13 10.52 -2.06
CA ASN A 255 16.18 10.78 -3.50
C ASN A 255 15.35 9.82 -4.38
N MET A 256 14.40 9.06 -3.82
CA MET A 256 13.45 8.31 -4.64
C MET A 256 12.52 9.26 -5.40
N ARG A 257 12.32 8.99 -6.70
CA ARG A 257 11.40 9.73 -7.55
C ARG A 257 10.02 9.13 -7.42
N PHE A 258 9.17 9.78 -6.64
CA PHE A 258 7.78 9.38 -6.44
C PHE A 258 6.86 9.95 -7.53
N GLY A 259 5.84 9.19 -7.91
CA GLY A 259 4.84 9.62 -8.87
C GLY A 259 3.58 8.76 -8.86
N TYR A 260 2.88 8.73 -9.99
CA TYR A 260 1.64 7.98 -10.15
C TYR A 260 1.50 7.45 -11.56
N THR A 261 0.66 6.44 -11.72
CA THR A 261 0.12 5.99 -13.01
C THR A 261 -1.24 6.66 -13.23
N PRO A 262 -1.49 7.33 -14.38
CA PRO A 262 -2.79 7.91 -14.69
C PRO A 262 -3.89 6.84 -14.74
N GLY A 263 -4.98 7.08 -14.02
CA GLY A 263 -6.12 6.18 -14.03
C GLY A 263 -7.05 6.44 -12.85
N VAL A 264 -8.31 6.05 -13.04
CA VAL A 264 -9.28 5.98 -11.96
C VAL A 264 -9.30 4.55 -11.43
N ILE A 265 -9.32 4.42 -10.11
CA ILE A 265 -9.66 3.16 -9.45
C ILE A 265 -10.98 3.29 -8.72
N ARG A 266 -11.69 2.19 -8.55
CA ARG A 266 -12.83 2.05 -7.65
C ARG A 266 -12.37 1.33 -6.39
N HIS A 267 -12.79 1.79 -5.22
CA HIS A 267 -12.56 1.11 -3.94
C HIS A 267 -13.91 0.64 -3.38
N TYR A 268 -14.04 -0.68 -3.26
CA TYR A 268 -15.28 -1.33 -2.86
C TYR A 268 -15.53 -1.21 -1.36
N TYR A 269 -16.80 -1.08 -1.00
CA TYR A 269 -17.21 -1.02 0.40
C TYR A 269 -16.95 -2.36 1.10
N HIS A 270 -16.31 -2.31 2.28
CA HIS A 270 -16.03 -3.47 3.14
C HIS A 270 -16.18 -3.11 4.62
N GLY A 271 -17.30 -2.47 4.96
CA GLY A 271 -17.60 -1.97 6.30
C GLY A 271 -17.31 -0.48 6.49
N SER A 272 -18.04 0.14 7.43
CA SER A 272 -18.01 1.58 7.63
C SER A 272 -16.65 2.08 8.13
N LYS A 273 -16.24 3.27 7.66
CA LYS A 273 -14.96 3.89 8.07
C LYS A 273 -14.89 4.18 9.56
N LYS A 274 -16.03 4.43 10.21
CA LYS A 274 -16.14 4.62 11.66
C LYS A 274 -15.60 3.42 12.43
N ASN A 275 -15.88 2.21 11.95
CA ASN A 275 -15.44 0.97 12.58
C ASN A 275 -13.95 0.66 12.32
N ARG A 276 -13.24 1.44 11.49
CA ARG A 276 -11.83 1.20 11.18
C ARG A 276 -10.86 1.76 12.23
N PHE A 277 -11.36 2.58 13.17
CA PHE A 277 -10.65 3.18 14.31
C PHE A 277 -9.26 3.74 13.95
N TYR A 278 -9.15 4.41 12.80
CA TYR A 278 -7.88 4.94 12.31
C TYR A 278 -7.34 6.07 13.19
N HIS A 279 -8.21 6.79 13.90
CA HIS A 279 -7.82 7.89 14.77
C HIS A 279 -7.45 7.43 16.18
N GLU A 280 -7.79 6.21 16.56
CA GLU A 280 -7.65 5.68 17.91
C GLU A 280 -6.61 4.55 17.98
N ARG A 281 -6.36 3.82 16.87
CA ARG A 281 -5.44 2.66 16.89
C ARG A 281 -4.03 2.99 17.39
N TRP A 282 -3.54 4.21 17.12
CA TRP A 282 -2.21 4.62 17.57
C TRP A 282 -2.10 4.72 19.10
N GLU A 283 -3.23 4.92 19.79
CA GLU A 283 -3.28 4.96 21.26
C GLU A 283 -2.89 3.61 21.87
N ILE A 284 -3.18 2.50 21.18
CA ILE A 284 -2.77 1.16 21.61
C ILE A 284 -1.24 1.06 21.60
N LEU A 285 -0.57 1.55 20.55
CA LEU A 285 0.90 1.54 20.47
C LEU A 285 1.53 2.42 21.57
N VAL A 286 0.91 3.56 21.89
CA VAL A 286 1.36 4.45 22.98
C VAL A 286 1.14 3.81 24.35
N LYS A 287 -0.04 3.22 24.59
CA LYS A 287 -0.38 2.55 25.85
C LYS A 287 0.67 1.49 26.20
N HIS A 288 1.05 0.67 25.21
CA HIS A 288 1.99 -0.44 25.40
C HIS A 288 3.45 -0.06 25.15
N GLN A 289 3.76 1.21 24.86
CA GLN A 289 5.11 1.70 24.56
C GLN A 289 5.84 0.81 23.54
N PHE A 290 5.14 0.43 22.46
CA PHE A 290 5.64 -0.53 21.47
C PHE A 290 7.02 -0.17 20.91
N SER A 291 7.98 -1.08 21.05
CA SER A 291 9.29 -1.04 20.41
C SER A 291 9.41 -2.13 19.35
N PRO A 292 9.69 -1.76 18.08
CA PRO A 292 9.92 -2.75 17.03
C PRO A 292 11.23 -3.54 17.20
N TYR A 293 12.09 -3.18 18.16
CA TYR A 293 13.36 -3.85 18.42
C TYR A 293 13.26 -4.89 19.53
N THR A 294 12.35 -4.73 20.47
CA THR A 294 12.24 -5.62 21.63
C THR A 294 10.94 -6.41 21.69
N ASP A 295 9.86 -5.92 21.08
CA ASP A 295 8.53 -6.53 21.21
C ASP A 295 8.22 -7.52 20.08
N ILE A 296 8.91 -7.40 18.95
CA ILE A 296 8.74 -8.32 17.81
C ILE A 296 10.07 -8.94 17.38
N ALA A 297 9.97 -10.14 16.81
CA ALA A 297 11.03 -10.86 16.14
C ALA A 297 10.51 -11.41 14.80
N TYR A 298 11.40 -12.04 14.04
CA TYR A 298 11.06 -12.75 12.81
C TYR A 298 11.33 -14.23 13.01
N ASP A 299 10.41 -15.09 12.59
CA ASP A 299 10.62 -16.54 12.59
C ASP A 299 11.50 -16.99 11.41
N ASP A 300 11.73 -18.30 11.29
CA ASP A 300 12.59 -18.89 10.26
C ASP A 300 12.10 -18.62 8.83
N VAL A 301 10.79 -18.41 8.65
CA VAL A 301 10.23 -18.07 7.33
C VAL A 301 10.18 -16.57 7.09
N GLY A 302 10.39 -15.74 8.13
CA GLY A 302 10.42 -14.28 8.09
C GLY A 302 9.10 -13.61 8.45
N ILE A 303 8.15 -14.35 9.02
CA ILE A 303 6.91 -13.78 9.56
C ILE A 303 7.22 -13.07 10.88
N ILE A 304 6.62 -11.91 11.08
CA ILE A 304 6.71 -11.20 12.36
C ILE A 304 6.00 -11.99 13.46
N ILE A 305 6.68 -12.22 14.58
CA ILE A 305 6.13 -12.87 15.77
C ILE A 305 6.34 -12.00 17.01
N PRO A 306 5.39 -11.97 17.96
CA PRO A 306 5.59 -11.31 19.24
C PRO A 306 6.70 -11.99 20.07
N THR A 307 7.53 -11.22 20.77
CA THR A 307 8.50 -11.72 21.75
C THR A 307 7.84 -11.92 23.12
N SER A 308 8.63 -12.32 24.12
CA SER A 308 8.19 -12.37 25.51
C SER A 308 7.85 -11.00 26.11
N ASN A 309 8.34 -9.90 25.54
CA ASN A 309 8.03 -8.54 26.00
C ASN A 309 6.64 -8.08 25.52
N PHE A 310 6.14 -8.69 24.44
CA PHE A 310 4.82 -8.38 23.91
C PHE A 310 3.73 -8.99 24.79
N SER A 311 3.18 -8.16 25.69
CA SER A 311 2.23 -8.59 26.72
C SER A 311 0.96 -9.22 26.13
N GLU A 312 0.35 -10.13 26.89
CA GLU A 312 -0.96 -10.70 26.52
C GLU A 312 -2.05 -9.63 26.42
N GLU A 313 -1.98 -8.59 27.24
CA GLU A 313 -2.88 -7.43 27.14
C GLU A 313 -2.74 -6.72 25.79
N PHE A 314 -1.50 -6.52 25.31
CA PHE A 314 -1.27 -5.89 24.02
C PHE A 314 -1.80 -6.77 22.87
N LYS A 315 -1.58 -8.08 22.92
CA LYS A 315 -2.16 -9.02 21.93
C LYS A 315 -3.68 -8.93 21.92
N GLN A 316 -4.30 -8.87 23.09
CA GLN A 316 -5.75 -8.76 23.23
C GLN A 316 -6.29 -7.42 22.70
N ASP A 317 -5.62 -6.30 22.98
CA ASP A 317 -6.01 -4.99 22.45
C ASP A 317 -5.94 -4.94 20.91
N ILE A 318 -4.89 -5.51 20.31
CA ILE A 318 -4.78 -5.63 18.85
C ILE A 318 -5.87 -6.55 18.28
N PHE A 319 -6.15 -7.68 18.92
CA PHE A 319 -7.21 -8.58 18.46
C PHE A 319 -8.59 -7.92 18.56
N ASN A 320 -8.85 -7.16 19.63
CA ASN A 320 -10.07 -6.37 19.77
C ASN A 320 -10.18 -5.30 18.69
N TYR A 321 -9.07 -4.65 18.30
CA TYR A 321 -9.04 -3.75 17.15
C TYR A 321 -9.52 -4.45 15.88
N PHE A 322 -8.98 -5.63 15.56
CA PHE A 322 -9.42 -6.40 14.38
C PHE A 322 -10.91 -6.76 14.43
N LYS A 323 -11.39 -7.23 15.58
CA LYS A 323 -12.80 -7.62 15.78
C LYS A 323 -13.75 -6.45 15.56
N ASN A 324 -13.38 -5.27 16.05
CA ASN A 324 -14.23 -4.08 15.99
C ASN A 324 -14.32 -3.47 14.57
N ARG A 325 -13.47 -3.91 13.62
CA ARG A 325 -13.54 -3.45 12.22
C ARG A 325 -14.85 -3.80 11.53
N ASN A 326 -15.50 -4.90 11.94
CA ASN A 326 -16.80 -5.33 11.46
C ASN A 326 -16.98 -5.20 9.94
N GLU A 327 -16.08 -5.85 9.17
CA GLU A 327 -16.01 -5.63 7.72
C GLU A 327 -17.17 -6.28 6.92
N ASP A 328 -18.04 -7.03 7.59
CA ASP A 328 -19.24 -7.67 7.02
C ASP A 328 -20.54 -6.87 7.22
N GLU A 329 -20.44 -5.61 7.64
CA GLU A 329 -21.59 -4.70 7.86
C GLU A 329 -22.58 -4.61 6.68
#